data_AF-F5LT53-F1
#
_entry.id   AF-F5LT53-F1
#
_cell.length_a   1.000
_cell.length_b   1.000
_cell.length_c   1.000
_cell.angle_alpha   90.00
_cell.angle_beta   90.00
_cell.angle_gamma   90.00
#
_symmetry.space_group_name_H-M   'P 1'
#
loop_
_entity.id
_entity.type
_entity.pdbx_description
1 polymer ?
#
loop_
_entity_poly.entity_id
_entity_poly.type
_entity_poly.pdbx_seq_one_letter_code
_entity_poly.pdbx_strand_id
1 'polypeptide(L)' 'MLIAVGLLMLLAPGAVWTVKESWKSNDGTEPSDLYILSTRMGGGIFLLIGIAGIVVSWL' A
#
# COMPACT_ATOMS: atom_id res chain seq x y z
N MET A 1 -9.98 -8.10 -3.55
CA MET A 1 -9.77 -6.76 -2.94
C MET A 1 -8.32 -6.56 -2.50
N LEU A 2 -7.70 -7.50 -1.76
CA LEU A 2 -6.32 -7.37 -1.26
C LEU A 2 -5.26 -7.17 -2.37
N ILE A 3 -5.41 -7.85 -3.52
CA ILE A 3 -4.51 -7.70 -4.67
C ILE A 3 -4.53 -6.25 -5.21
N ALA A 4 -5.72 -5.67 -5.38
CA ALA A 4 -5.87 -4.30 -5.87
C ALA A 4 -5.29 -3.27 -4.89
N VAL A 5 -5.51 -3.46 -3.59
CA VAL A 5 -4.92 -2.61 -2.54
C VAL A 5 -3.39 -2.74 -2.53
N GLY A 6 -2.87 -3.97 -2.62
CA GLY A 6 -1.43 -4.23 -2.69
C GLY A 6 -0.77 -3.57 -3.90
N LEU A 7 -1.38 -3.69 -5.08
CA LEU A 7 -0.95 -3.01 -6.30
C LEU A 7 -0.95 -1.48 -6.16
N LEU A 8 -2.01 -0.91 -5.61
CA LEU A 8 -2.11 0.53 -5.38
C LEU A 8 -1.00 1.03 -4.44
N MET A 9 -0.71 0.28 -3.36
CA MET A 9 0.39 0.58 -2.43
C MET A 9 1.79 0.46 -3.05
N LEU A 10 1.97 -0.46 -3.99
CA LEU A 10 3.25 -0.64 -4.71
C LEU A 10 3.49 0.45 -5.76
N LEU A 11 2.47 0.73 -6.59
CA LEU A 11 2.57 1.61 -7.74
C LEU A 11 2.44 3.09 -7.37
N ALA A 12 1.58 3.42 -6.40
CA ALA A 12 1.27 4.79 -6.04
C ALA A 12 1.28 5.02 -4.50
N PRO A 13 2.40 4.76 -3.81
CA PRO A 13 2.51 4.99 -2.37
C PRO A 13 2.25 6.46 -1.99
N GLY A 14 2.56 7.42 -2.87
CA GLY A 14 2.23 8.84 -2.66
C GLY A 14 0.73 9.13 -2.67
N ALA A 15 -0.06 8.42 -3.48
CA ALA A 15 -1.53 8.54 -3.44
C ALA A 15 -2.08 7.95 -2.12
N VAL A 16 -1.51 6.84 -1.66
CA VAL A 16 -1.85 6.24 -0.35
C VAL A 16 -1.55 7.22 0.79
N TRP A 17 -0.40 7.88 0.74
CA TRP A 17 -0.04 8.92 1.69
C TRP A 17 -0.99 10.11 1.64
N THR A 18 -1.33 10.57 0.43
CA THR A 18 -2.25 11.69 0.22
C THR A 18 -3.60 11.41 0.87
N VAL A 19 -4.14 10.21 0.72
CA VAL A 19 -5.43 9.86 1.32
C VAL A 19 -5.33 9.64 2.84
N LYS A 20 -4.28 8.96 3.32
CA LYS A 20 -4.23 8.50 4.72
C LYS A 20 -3.55 9.46 5.68
N GLU A 21 -2.55 10.19 5.23
CA GLU A 21 -1.60 10.87 6.11
C GLU A 21 -1.47 12.36 5.81
N SER A 22 -1.75 12.83 4.57
CA SER A 22 -1.54 14.25 4.21
C SER A 22 -2.31 15.23 5.12
N TRP A 23 -3.53 14.85 5.52
CA TRP A 23 -4.40 15.65 6.39
C TRP A 23 -3.95 15.66 7.86
N LYS A 24 -3.01 14.78 8.26
CA LYS A 24 -2.49 14.68 9.62
C LYS A 24 -1.39 15.71 9.89
N SER A 25 -0.70 16.15 8.84
CA SER A 25 0.44 17.06 8.92
C SER A 25 0.04 18.49 8.56
N ASN A 26 0.33 19.43 9.47
CA ASN A 26 0.10 20.87 9.24
C ASN A 26 1.11 21.47 8.21
N ASP A 27 2.22 20.77 7.96
CA ASP A 27 3.34 21.14 7.06
C ASP A 27 3.55 20.11 5.91
N GLY A 28 2.53 19.27 5.67
CA GLY A 28 2.60 18.08 4.83
C GLY A 28 2.76 18.37 3.35
N THR A 29 3.97 18.67 2.92
CA THR A 29 4.28 18.89 1.51
C THR A 29 4.45 17.57 0.76
N GLU A 30 5.18 16.60 1.32
CA GLU A 30 5.48 15.31 0.66
C GLU A 30 5.65 14.11 1.61
N PRO A 31 5.39 12.87 1.14
CA PRO A 31 5.68 11.65 1.88
C PRO A 31 7.17 11.46 2.14
N SER A 32 7.53 10.99 3.33
CA SER A 32 8.92 10.62 3.64
C SER A 32 9.35 9.34 2.92
N ASP A 33 10.64 9.20 2.66
CA ASP A 33 11.20 7.98 2.03
C ASP A 33 10.88 6.71 2.84
N LEU A 34 10.89 6.82 4.17
CA LEU A 34 10.50 5.74 5.07
C LEU A 34 9.02 5.35 4.89
N TYR A 35 8.14 6.33 4.68
CA TYR A 35 6.73 6.06 4.40
C TYR A 35 6.56 5.34 3.05
N ILE A 36 7.27 5.79 2.01
CA ILE A 36 7.22 5.17 0.69
C ILE A 36 7.70 3.72 0.76
N LEU A 37 8.84 3.48 1.42
CA LEU A 37 9.41 2.15 1.58
C LEU A 37 8.48 1.22 2.37
N SER A 38 8.00 1.67 3.53
CA SER A 38 7.09 0.87 4.37
C SER A 38 5.76 0.58 3.67
N THR A 39 5.22 1.55 2.93
CA THR A 39 3.98 1.37 2.16
C THR A 39 4.15 0.35 1.03
N ARG A 40 5.28 0.38 0.31
CA ARG A 40 5.59 -0.61 -0.73
C ARG A 40 5.77 -2.01 -0.15
N MET A 41 6.46 -2.13 0.98
CA MET A 41 6.62 -3.40 1.69
C MET A 41 5.27 -3.98 2.13
N GLY A 42 4.41 -3.13 2.73
CA GLY A 42 3.04 -3.52 3.07
C GLY A 42 2.22 -3.92 1.85
N GLY A 43 2.34 -3.16 0.75
CA GLY A 43 1.68 -3.47 -0.53
C GLY A 43 2.07 -4.82 -1.10
N GLY A 44 3.37 -5.17 -1.05
CA GLY A 44 3.87 -6.49 -1.44
C GLY A 44 3.26 -7.62 -0.62
N ILE A 45 3.17 -7.46 0.71
CA ILE A 45 2.54 -8.43 1.60
C ILE A 45 1.05 -8.60 1.26
N PHE A 46 0.31 -7.50 1.08
CA PHE A 46 -1.11 -7.56 0.71
C PHE A 46 -1.35 -8.24 -0.63
N LEU A 47 -0.47 -8.01 -1.60
CA LEU A 47 -0.52 -8.67 -2.91
C LEU A 47 -0.29 -10.18 -2.76
N LEU A 48 0.76 -10.59 -2.04
CA LEU A 48 1.09 -12.00 -1.80
C LEU A 48 -0.04 -12.74 -1.08
N ILE A 49 -0.60 -12.14 -0.01
CA ILE A 49 -1.74 -12.73 0.72
C ILE A 49 -2.96 -12.83 -0.20
N GLY A 50 -3.22 -11.82 -1.02
CA GLY A 50 -4.31 -11.83 -1.98
C GLY A 50 -4.19 -12.98 -2.99
N ILE A 51 -3.00 -13.21 -3.53
CA ILE A 51 -2.73 -14.34 -4.45
C ILE A 51 -2.86 -15.66 -3.71
N ALA A 52 -2.24 -15.79 -2.53
CA ALA A 52 -2.30 -17.02 -1.73
C ALA A 52 -3.74 -17.41 -1.38
N GLY A 53 -4.59 -16.43 -1.02
CA GLY A 53 -6.01 -16.67 -0.75
C GLY A 53 -6.78 -17.18 -1.97
N ILE A 54 -6.45 -16.69 -3.17
CA ILE A 54 -7.02 -17.24 -4.41
C ILE A 54 -6.54 -18.68 -4.59
N VAL A 55 -5.23 -18.94 -4.53
CA VAL A 55 -4.66 -20.29 -4.72
C VAL A 55 -5.29 -21.29 -3.75
N VAL A 56 -5.39 -20.94 -2.47
CA VAL A 56 -6.01 -21.80 -1.44
C VAL A 56 -7.50 -22.01 -1.69
N SER A 57 -8.22 -21.01 -2.22
CA SER A 57 -9.64 -21.17 -2.56
C SER A 57 -9.91 -22.17 -3.69
N TRP A 58 -8.90 -22.48 -4.52
CA TRP A 58 -9.02 -23.42 -5.64
C TRP A 58 -8.44 -24.81 -5.32
N LEU A 59 -7.98 -25.02 -4.08
CA LEU A 59 -7.29 -26.22 -3.61
C LEU A 59 -8.21 -27.03 -2.70
#